data_AF-A0A437LTP0-F1
#
_entry.id   AF-A0A437LTP0-F1
#
_cell.length_a   1.000
_cell.length_b   1.000
_cell.length_c   1.000
_cell.angle_alpha   90.00
_cell.angle_beta   90.00
_cell.angle_gamma   90.00
#
_symmetry.space_group_name_H-M   'P 1'
#
loop_
_entity.id
_entity.type
_entity.pdbx_description
1 polymer ?
#
loop_
_entity_poly.entity_id
_entity_poly.type
_entity_poly.pdbx_seq_one_letter_code
_entity_poly.pdbx_strand_id
1 'polypeptide(L)'
;MAESRTNGLTQEALGAIQVAAHELPDACERLLYVKQMTEQAANKVFALIDQLQADTQALRDLAATPNPEALRALADRQQALSTELMLSQEFQDLSGQVINKVVKLLESVERPLHQVLDHAGDGATEAMPLNDGELVGVQTPDKALQQDDVDDLLASLGF
;
A
#
# COMPACT_ATOMS: atom_id res chain seq x y z
N MET A 1 15.21 48.64 0.10
CA MET A 1 15.16 47.47 1.02
C MET A 1 13.98 46.52 0.77
N ALA A 2 12.89 46.96 0.14
CA ALA A 2 11.78 46.07 -0.24
C ALA A 2 12.10 45.13 -1.42
N GLU A 3 12.81 45.62 -2.45
CA GLU A 3 13.13 44.85 -3.67
C GLU A 3 14.05 43.64 -3.46
N SER A 4 15.01 43.71 -2.52
CA SER A 4 15.88 42.56 -2.19
C SER A 4 15.13 41.45 -1.45
N ARG A 5 14.05 41.78 -0.72
CA ARG A 5 13.21 40.75 -0.06
C ARG A 5 12.31 40.05 -1.07
N THR A 6 11.68 40.78 -1.98
CA THR A 6 10.86 40.18 -3.05
C THR A 6 11.65 39.30 -3.99
N ASN A 7 12.91 39.66 -4.31
CA ASN A 7 13.76 38.85 -5.19
C ASN A 7 14.28 37.55 -4.53
N GLY A 8 14.53 37.58 -3.22
CA GLY A 8 14.87 36.38 -2.44
C GLY A 8 13.70 35.41 -2.31
N LEU A 9 12.49 35.94 -2.07
CA LEU A 9 11.26 35.16 -2.02
C LEU A 9 10.95 34.44 -3.33
N THR A 10 11.17 35.10 -4.48
CA THR A 10 11.01 34.46 -5.79
C THR A 10 12.05 33.38 -6.04
N GLN A 11 13.27 33.51 -5.50
CA GLN A 11 14.33 32.52 -5.70
C GLN A 11 14.11 31.26 -4.85
N GLU A 12 13.65 31.42 -3.59
CA GLU A 12 13.26 30.29 -2.73
C GLU A 12 12.04 29.55 -3.29
N ALA A 13 11.02 30.29 -3.76
CA ALA A 13 9.85 29.72 -4.43
C ALA A 13 10.21 28.94 -5.69
N LEU A 14 11.07 29.50 -6.55
CA LEU A 14 11.54 28.82 -7.74
C LEU A 14 12.33 27.56 -7.40
N GLY A 15 13.16 27.61 -6.34
CA GLY A 15 13.90 26.45 -5.84
C GLY A 15 12.99 25.34 -5.33
N ALA A 16 11.97 25.66 -4.52
CA ALA A 16 11.00 24.68 -4.04
C ALA A 16 10.20 24.03 -5.18
N ILE A 17 9.75 24.83 -6.15
CA ILE A 17 9.06 24.33 -7.35
C ILE A 17 9.98 23.43 -8.18
N GLN A 18 11.27 23.78 -8.29
CA GLN A 18 12.24 22.98 -9.05
C GLN A 18 12.55 21.63 -8.38
N VAL A 19 12.65 21.61 -7.04
CA VAL A 19 12.74 20.36 -6.27
C VAL A 19 11.49 19.51 -6.48
N ALA A 20 10.30 20.10 -6.31
CA ALA A 20 9.03 19.41 -6.54
C ALA A 20 8.92 18.85 -7.97
N ALA A 21 9.29 19.65 -8.98
CA ALA A 21 9.24 19.25 -10.38
C ALA A 21 10.17 18.07 -10.72
N HIS A 22 11.24 17.88 -9.95
CA HIS A 22 12.16 16.76 -10.14
C HIS A 22 11.79 15.54 -9.28
N GLU A 23 11.36 15.76 -8.04
CA GLU A 23 11.13 14.69 -7.06
C GLU A 23 9.74 14.05 -7.20
N LEU A 24 8.69 14.81 -7.50
CA LEU A 24 7.33 14.28 -7.62
C LEU A 24 7.18 13.21 -8.72
N PRO A 25 7.76 13.37 -9.93
CA PRO A 25 7.71 12.31 -10.95
C PRO A 25 8.33 10.98 -10.48
N ASP A 26 9.47 11.02 -9.80
CA ASP A 26 10.13 9.83 -9.24
C ASP A 26 9.26 9.18 -8.13
N ALA A 27 8.61 9.99 -7.28
CA ALA A 27 7.63 9.50 -6.32
C ALA A 27 6.48 8.74 -7.01
N CYS A 28 5.90 9.33 -8.06
CA CYS A 28 4.82 8.73 -8.83
C CYS A 28 5.24 7.41 -9.48
N GLU A 29 6.41 7.34 -10.12
CA GLU A 29 6.93 6.10 -10.72
C GLU A 29 7.10 4.99 -9.68
N ARG A 30 7.61 5.34 -8.49
CA ARG A 30 7.76 4.41 -7.37
C ARG A 30 6.42 3.93 -6.82
N LEU A 31 5.42 4.79 -6.72
CA LEU A 31 4.06 4.39 -6.31
C LEU A 31 3.40 3.50 -7.36
N LEU A 32 3.62 3.75 -8.66
CA LEU A 32 3.16 2.88 -9.74
C LEU A 32 3.82 1.49 -9.65
N TYR A 33 5.12 1.44 -9.31
CA TYR A 33 5.80 0.18 -9.04
C TYR A 33 5.17 -0.56 -7.84
N VAL A 34 4.91 0.14 -6.73
CA VAL A 34 4.22 -0.44 -5.58
C VAL A 34 2.85 -0.98 -5.97
N LYS A 35 2.04 -0.24 -6.74
CA LYS A 35 0.75 -0.71 -7.28
C LYS A 35 0.90 -2.03 -8.05
N GLN A 36 1.87 -2.12 -8.95
CA GLN A 36 2.09 -3.34 -9.74
C GLN A 36 2.47 -4.52 -8.84
N MET A 37 3.33 -4.29 -7.85
CA MET A 37 3.77 -5.32 -6.92
C MET A 37 2.64 -5.80 -6.01
N THR A 38 1.77 -4.89 -5.54
CA THR A 38 0.60 -5.26 -4.73
C THR A 38 -0.45 -6.01 -5.55
N GLU A 39 -0.65 -5.63 -6.81
CA GLU A 39 -1.55 -6.34 -7.74
C GLU A 39 -1.05 -7.76 -8.04
N GLN A 40 0.26 -7.93 -8.27
CA GLN A 40 0.87 -9.25 -8.45
C GLN A 40 0.77 -10.12 -7.19
N ALA A 41 1.03 -9.54 -6.02
CA ALA A 41 0.90 -10.24 -4.75
C ALA A 41 -0.55 -10.70 -4.50
N ALA A 42 -1.54 -9.82 -4.76
CA ALA A 42 -2.94 -10.16 -4.63
C ALA A 42 -3.35 -11.32 -5.55
N ASN A 43 -2.96 -11.27 -6.82
CA ASN A 43 -3.23 -12.35 -7.77
C ASN A 43 -2.60 -13.68 -7.34
N LYS A 44 -1.39 -13.64 -6.78
CA LYS A 44 -0.72 -14.84 -6.25
C LYS A 44 -1.47 -15.39 -5.03
N VAL A 45 -1.93 -14.54 -4.11
CA VAL A 45 -2.74 -14.96 -2.97
C VAL A 45 -4.04 -15.63 -3.41
N PHE A 46 -4.74 -15.09 -4.42
CA PHE A 46 -5.95 -15.73 -4.95
C PHE A 46 -5.68 -17.12 -5.52
N ALA A 47 -4.61 -17.28 -6.31
CA ALA A 47 -4.23 -18.59 -6.83
C ALA A 47 -3.91 -19.60 -5.72
N LEU A 48 -3.25 -19.17 -4.64
CA LEU A 48 -2.98 -20.00 -3.47
C LEU A 48 -4.25 -20.38 -2.72
N ILE A 49 -5.22 -19.47 -2.61
CA ILE A 49 -6.53 -19.73 -2.00
C ILE A 49 -7.31 -20.77 -2.82
N ASP A 50 -7.35 -20.63 -4.15
CA ASP A 50 -8.02 -21.59 -5.02
C ASP A 50 -7.41 -23.00 -4.87
N GLN A 51 -6.08 -23.08 -4.81
CA GLN A 51 -5.39 -24.34 -4.59
C GLN A 51 -5.69 -24.94 -3.20
N LEU A 52 -5.74 -24.11 -2.16
CA LEU A 52 -6.08 -24.54 -0.80
C LEU A 52 -7.52 -25.06 -0.70
N GLN A 53 -8.46 -24.44 -1.41
CA GLN A 53 -9.84 -24.92 -1.50
C GLN A 53 -9.91 -26.28 -2.18
N ALA A 54 -9.20 -26.47 -3.29
CA ALA A 54 -9.11 -27.75 -3.99
C ALA A 54 -8.50 -28.84 -3.10
N ASP A 55 -7.43 -28.52 -2.38
CA ASP A 55 -6.77 -29.45 -1.46
C ASP A 55 -7.65 -29.80 -0.26
N THR A 56 -8.45 -28.84 0.25
CA THR A 56 -9.44 -29.08 1.32
C THR A 56 -10.54 -30.03 0.86
N GLN A 57 -11.03 -29.87 -0.37
CA GLN A 57 -12.02 -30.78 -0.94
C GLN A 57 -11.44 -32.18 -1.14
N ALA A 58 -10.21 -32.28 -1.66
CA ALA A 58 -9.51 -33.57 -1.79
C ALA A 58 -9.32 -34.26 -0.44
N LEU A 59 -9.02 -33.51 0.63
CA LEU A 59 -8.94 -34.02 2.00
C LEU A 59 -10.28 -34.60 2.47
N ARG A 60 -11.39 -33.92 2.18
CA ARG A 60 -12.74 -34.38 2.54
C ARG A 60 -13.09 -35.68 1.81
N ASP A 61 -12.77 -35.77 0.53
CA ASP A 61 -13.00 -36.98 -0.27
C ASP A 61 -12.15 -38.16 0.25
N LEU A 62 -10.89 -37.89 0.62
CA LEU A 62 -9.99 -38.89 1.22
C LEU A 62 -10.41 -39.31 2.63
N ALA A 63 -11.08 -38.44 3.39
CA ALA A 63 -11.64 -38.81 4.69
C ALA A 63 -12.80 -39.81 4.53
N ALA A 64 -13.58 -39.70 3.46
CA ALA A 64 -14.63 -40.66 3.13
C ALA A 64 -14.07 -41.97 2.56
N THR A 65 -12.99 -41.91 1.76
CA THR A 65 -12.32 -43.08 1.19
C THR A 65 -10.80 -42.94 1.30
N PRO A 66 -10.18 -43.50 2.36
CA PRO A 66 -8.75 -43.33 2.61
C PRO A 66 -7.89 -43.95 1.51
N ASN A 67 -7.03 -43.14 0.90
CA ASN A 67 -5.98 -43.58 -0.02
C ASN A 67 -4.61 -43.06 0.44
N PRO A 68 -3.70 -43.93 0.91
CA PRO A 68 -2.37 -43.53 1.41
C PRO A 68 -1.50 -42.78 0.38
N GLU A 69 -1.57 -43.15 -0.90
CA GLU A 69 -0.78 -42.49 -1.95
C GLU A 69 -1.30 -41.07 -2.21
N ALA A 70 -2.62 -40.91 -2.25
CA ALA A 70 -3.25 -39.60 -2.45
C ALA A 70 -3.05 -38.66 -1.25
N LEU A 71 -3.07 -39.20 -0.02
CA LEU A 71 -2.71 -38.46 1.20
C LEU A 71 -1.27 -37.95 1.15
N ARG A 72 -0.33 -38.77 0.68
CA ARG A 72 1.07 -38.38 0.56
C ARG A 72 1.28 -37.32 -0.51
N ALA A 73 0.67 -37.49 -1.69
CA ALA A 73 0.69 -36.50 -2.75
C ALA A 73 0.10 -35.15 -2.31
N LEU A 74 -0.96 -35.16 -1.49
CA LEU A 74 -1.53 -33.95 -0.93
C LEU A 74 -0.58 -33.26 0.07
N ALA A 75 0.07 -34.03 0.94
CA ALA A 75 1.07 -33.49 1.86
C ALA A 75 2.26 -32.86 1.11
N ASP A 76 2.72 -33.48 0.03
CA ASP A 76 3.80 -32.95 -0.81
C ASP A 76 3.37 -31.62 -1.48
N ARG A 77 2.13 -31.52 -1.97
CA ARG A 77 1.58 -30.26 -2.51
C ARG A 77 1.50 -29.17 -1.45
N GLN A 78 1.02 -29.49 -0.25
CA GLN A 78 0.97 -28.55 0.87
C GLN A 78 2.36 -28.02 1.27
N GLN A 79 3.36 -28.89 1.27
CA GLN A 79 4.74 -28.48 1.53
C GLN A 79 5.28 -27.53 0.45
N ALA A 80 4.96 -27.81 -0.83
CA ALA A 80 5.32 -26.93 -1.94
C ALA A 80 4.64 -25.55 -1.82
N LEU A 81 3.34 -25.52 -1.51
CA LEU A 81 2.57 -24.28 -1.30
C LEU A 81 3.13 -23.43 -0.16
N SER A 82 3.45 -24.07 0.97
CA SER A 82 4.06 -23.36 2.12
C SER A 82 5.41 -22.74 1.75
N THR A 83 6.21 -23.44 0.95
CA THR A 83 7.48 -22.93 0.44
C THR A 83 7.27 -21.75 -0.51
N GLU A 84 6.28 -21.85 -1.39
CA GLU A 84 5.95 -20.78 -2.33
C GLU A 84 5.40 -19.52 -1.63
N LEU A 85 4.59 -19.70 -0.58
CA LEU A 85 4.09 -18.60 0.24
C LEU A 85 5.26 -17.88 0.94
N MET A 86 6.20 -18.63 1.50
CA MET A 86 7.40 -18.07 2.13
C MET A 86 8.25 -17.28 1.13
N LEU A 87 8.46 -17.79 -0.09
CA LEU A 87 9.19 -17.07 -1.15
C LEU A 87 8.43 -15.84 -1.66
N SER A 88 7.09 -15.85 -1.61
CA SER A 88 6.29 -14.69 -2.00
C SER A 88 6.32 -13.53 -1.00
N GLN A 89 6.89 -13.70 0.20
CA GLN A 89 7.02 -12.60 1.17
C GLN A 89 8.01 -11.51 0.74
N GLU A 90 8.85 -11.79 -0.27
CA GLU A 90 9.79 -10.81 -0.85
C GLU A 90 9.10 -9.54 -1.38
N PHE A 91 7.81 -9.62 -1.75
CA PHE A 91 7.01 -8.48 -2.21
C PHE A 91 6.70 -7.45 -1.11
N GLN A 92 6.55 -7.90 0.15
CA GLN A 92 6.21 -7.01 1.27
C GLN A 92 7.40 -6.14 1.68
N ASP A 93 8.60 -6.72 1.74
CA ASP A 93 9.80 -5.97 2.13
C ASP A 93 10.16 -4.89 1.09
N LEU A 94 10.11 -5.25 -0.20
CA LEU A 94 10.45 -4.33 -1.26
C LEU A 94 9.42 -3.20 -1.40
N SER A 95 8.11 -3.50 -1.34
CA SER A 95 7.07 -2.47 -1.38
C SER A 95 7.14 -1.53 -0.18
N GLY A 96 7.37 -2.05 1.03
CA GLY A 96 7.58 -1.25 2.24
C GLY A 96 8.79 -0.33 2.14
N GLN A 97 9.91 -0.81 1.61
CA GLN A 97 11.10 0.02 1.37
C GLN A 97 10.84 1.12 0.33
N VAL A 98 10.11 0.82 -0.74
CA VAL A 98 9.76 1.82 -1.77
C VAL A 98 8.82 2.88 -1.20
N ILE A 99 7.78 2.49 -0.45
CA ILE A 99 6.87 3.43 0.23
C ILE A 99 7.65 4.34 1.17
N ASN A 100 8.54 3.79 2.01
CA ASN A 100 9.37 4.59 2.90
C ASN A 100 10.26 5.61 2.17
N LYS A 101 10.77 5.25 0.98
CA LYS A 101 11.54 6.19 0.15
C LYS A 101 10.65 7.27 -0.45
N VAL A 102 9.44 6.92 -0.90
CA VAL A 102 8.46 7.89 -1.42
C VAL A 102 8.05 8.87 -0.32
N VAL A 103 7.76 8.40 0.89
CA VAL A 103 7.41 9.27 2.04
C VAL A 103 8.52 10.29 2.30
N LYS A 104 9.78 9.84 2.37
CA LYS A 104 10.93 10.75 2.58
C LYS A 104 11.09 11.78 1.45
N LEU A 105 10.79 11.39 0.22
CA LEU A 105 10.86 12.27 -0.94
C LEU A 105 9.69 13.27 -0.95
N LEU A 106 8.50 12.87 -0.51
CA LEU A 106 7.39 13.80 -0.33
C LEU A 106 7.69 14.79 0.81
N GLU A 107 8.29 14.34 1.92
CA GLU A 107 8.74 15.20 3.03
C GLU A 107 9.82 16.22 2.61
N SER A 108 10.69 15.89 1.63
CA SER A 108 11.69 16.82 1.09
C SER A 108 11.08 17.87 0.16
N VAL A 109 9.96 17.56 -0.49
CA VAL A 109 9.18 18.52 -1.29
C VAL A 109 8.26 19.38 -0.43
N GLU A 110 7.64 18.80 0.60
CA GLU A 110 6.62 19.45 1.43
C GLU A 110 7.18 20.65 2.21
N ARG A 111 8.34 20.48 2.87
CA ARG A 111 8.94 21.54 3.71
C ARG A 111 9.25 22.83 2.94
N PRO A 112 9.93 22.78 1.77
CA PRO A 112 10.13 23.97 0.93
C PRO A 112 8.83 24.62 0.46
N LEU A 113 7.83 23.83 0.07
CA LEU A 113 6.55 24.38 -0.40
C LEU A 113 5.76 25.07 0.72
N HIS A 114 5.76 24.52 1.93
CA HIS A 114 5.18 25.16 3.11
C HIS A 114 5.85 26.49 3.44
N GLN A 115 7.20 26.54 3.40
CA GLN A 115 7.93 27.78 3.59
C GLN A 115 7.53 28.83 2.55
N VAL A 116 7.40 28.45 1.29
CA VAL A 116 6.97 29.38 0.23
C VAL A 116 5.55 29.90 0.48
N LEU A 117 4.63 29.04 0.91
CA LEU A 117 3.26 29.41 1.25
C LEU A 117 3.19 30.36 2.46
N ASP A 118 3.92 30.08 3.53
CA ASP A 118 3.96 30.92 4.74
C ASP A 118 4.45 32.34 4.43
N HIS A 119 5.38 32.48 3.48
CA HIS A 119 5.94 33.76 3.08
C HIS A 119 5.16 34.48 1.97
N ALA A 120 4.34 33.76 1.19
CA ALA A 120 3.46 34.35 0.17
C ALA A 120 2.28 35.12 0.78
N GLY A 121 1.99 34.90 2.07
CA GLY A 121 0.86 35.51 2.78
C GLY A 121 -0.49 34.88 2.41
N ASP A 122 -1.52 35.17 3.22
CA ASP A 122 -2.86 34.55 3.23
C ASP A 122 -3.70 34.75 1.94
N GLY A 123 -3.10 35.23 0.85
CA GLY A 123 -3.77 35.49 -0.43
C GLY A 123 -4.06 34.25 -1.30
N ALA A 124 -3.70 33.05 -0.83
CA ALA A 124 -3.93 31.78 -1.52
C ALA A 124 -5.02 30.90 -0.85
N THR A 125 -5.91 31.50 -0.04
CA THR A 125 -7.02 30.80 0.61
C THR A 125 -8.28 30.67 -0.25
N GLU A 126 -8.26 31.07 -1.53
CA GLU A 126 -9.27 30.58 -2.48
C GLU A 126 -8.90 29.15 -2.91
N ALA A 127 -9.28 28.21 -2.06
CA ALA A 127 -9.19 26.78 -2.32
C ALA A 127 -9.76 26.47 -3.71
N MET A 128 -8.90 26.04 -4.64
CA MET A 128 -9.39 25.30 -5.79
C MET A 128 -10.19 24.12 -5.26
N PRO A 129 -11.41 23.84 -5.76
CA PRO A 129 -12.15 22.67 -5.36
C PRO A 129 -11.34 21.45 -5.78
N LEU A 130 -10.64 20.86 -4.82
CA LEU A 130 -10.11 19.51 -4.95
C LEU A 130 -11.35 18.65 -5.14
N ASN A 131 -11.49 18.07 -6.32
CA ASN A 131 -12.53 17.08 -6.55
C ASN A 131 -12.18 15.90 -5.65
N ASP A 132 -12.86 15.79 -4.51
CA ASP A 132 -12.75 14.72 -3.53
C ASP A 132 -13.15 13.39 -4.19
N GLY A 133 -12.29 12.87 -5.05
CA GLY A 133 -12.13 11.44 -5.14
C GLY A 133 -11.49 11.03 -3.82
N GLU A 134 -12.31 10.86 -2.79
CA GLU A 134 -11.96 10.33 -1.48
C GLU A 134 -11.00 9.15 -1.69
N LEU A 135 -9.71 9.40 -1.57
CA LEU A 135 -8.75 8.32 -1.41
C LEU A 135 -8.96 7.85 0.02
N VAL A 136 -9.92 6.94 0.20
CA VAL A 136 -10.05 6.14 1.41
C VAL A 136 -8.73 5.40 1.56
N GLY A 137 -7.83 5.99 2.34
CA GLY A 137 -6.57 5.36 2.69
C GLY A 137 -6.84 4.04 3.41
N VAL A 138 -5.90 3.11 3.31
CA VAL A 138 -5.88 1.96 4.21
C VAL A 138 -5.82 2.52 5.63
N GLN A 139 -6.92 2.37 6.36
CA GLN A 139 -7.01 2.73 7.77
C GLN A 139 -6.00 1.84 8.51
N THR A 140 -5.06 2.44 9.24
CA THR A 140 -4.18 1.69 10.11
C THR A 140 -4.99 1.04 11.24
N PRO A 141 -4.62 -0.17 11.69
CA PRO A 141 -5.39 -0.93 12.67
C PRO A 141 -5.66 -0.23 14.00
N ASP A 142 -4.91 0.82 14.36
CA ASP A 142 -5.19 1.63 15.55
C ASP A 142 -6.52 2.41 15.51
N LYS A 143 -7.20 2.45 14.36
CA LYS A 143 -8.57 2.95 14.22
C LYS A 143 -9.51 2.00 13.45
N ALA A 144 -9.07 0.77 13.17
CA ALA A 144 -9.87 -0.20 12.43
C ALA A 144 -10.47 -1.22 13.40
N LEU A 145 -11.80 -1.14 13.54
CA LEU A 145 -12.66 -2.03 14.32
C LEU A 145 -12.35 -2.07 15.82
N GLN A 146 -13.26 -1.49 16.60
CA GLN A 146 -13.31 -1.83 18.02
C GLN A 146 -13.67 -3.31 18.10
N GLN A 147 -13.08 -4.01 19.07
CA GLN A 147 -13.14 -5.47 19.22
C GLN A 147 -14.57 -6.05 19.24
N ASP A 148 -15.58 -5.21 19.50
CA ASP A 148 -17.00 -5.55 19.47
C ASP A 148 -17.52 -5.83 18.02
N ASP A 149 -16.93 -5.20 17.00
CA ASP A 149 -17.33 -5.35 15.60
C ASP A 149 -16.97 -6.73 15.00
N VAL A 150 -16.02 -7.44 15.63
CA VAL A 150 -15.58 -8.78 15.19
C VAL A 150 -16.57 -9.85 15.65
N ASP A 151 -17.09 -9.71 16.87
CA ASP A 151 -18.07 -10.65 17.43
C ASP A 151 -19.41 -10.56 16.69
N ASP A 152 -19.82 -9.36 16.28
CA ASP A 152 -21.01 -9.14 15.45
C ASP A 152 -20.86 -9.75 14.04
N LEU A 153 -19.66 -9.69 13.46
CA LEU A 153 -19.38 -10.32 12.17
C LEU A 153 -19.43 -11.85 12.26
N LEU A 154 -18.89 -12.43 13.34
CA LEU A 154 -18.93 -13.87 13.60
C LEU A 154 -20.36 -14.37 13.84
N ALA A 155 -21.16 -13.62 14.61
CA ALA A 155 -22.56 -13.91 14.84
C ALA A 155 -23.39 -13.87 13.53
N SER A 156 -23.08 -12.96 12.62
CA SER A 156 -23.77 -12.85 11.32
C SER A 156 -23.48 -14.03 10.36
N LEU A 157 -22.35 -14.71 10.55
CA LEU A 157 -21.92 -15.88 9.77
C LEU A 157 -22.33 -17.22 10.39
N GLY A 158 -23.00 -17.19 11.55
CA GLY A 158 -23.60 -18.38 12.17
C GLY A 158 -22.65 -19.23 13.01
N PHE A 159 -21.61 -18.62 13.59
CA PHE A 159 -20.77 -19.21 14.65
C PHE A 159 -21.08 -18.61 16.01
#